data_AF-K7AHC6-F1
#
_entry.id   AF-K7AHC6-F1
#
_cell.length_a   1.000
_cell.length_b   1.000
_cell.length_c   1.000
_cell.angle_alpha   90.00
_cell.angle_beta   90.00
_cell.angle_gamma   90.00
#
_symmetry.space_group_name_H-M   'P 1'
#
loop_
_entity.id
_entity.type
_entity.pdbx_description
1 polymer ?
#
loop_
_entity_poly.entity_id
_entity_poly.type
_entity_poly.pdbx_seq_one_letter_code
_entity_poly.pdbx_strand_id
1 'polypeptide(L)'
;MKKWWGEINFELNEAKTWRIGQRKMSVQRKAAEWLIWNEKTGEESFEDLVLERTTFTDLIIDILPQRYLVKSTQKNLIAKPLLADRSIIVRPHSALNILPGEKIELYVSSPLWLAFYAHEETLSISDLPFWLPSDSWFGPNTMVGELCYSKYTDAKLTLDNIQKRSHRAITTINISNEHDEVLIIERISLPTPFLNLYVDATHQFWTDKVNLIHHLDGDRPSFDIKNLIKESAKTDLTLVSAAREVADANTFMRSIKSLVA
;
A
#
# COMPACT_ATOMS: atom_id res chain seq x y z
N MET A 1 15.04 -14.55 -0.50
CA MET A 1 14.52 -13.84 0.70
C MET A 1 13.56 -14.79 1.41
N LYS A 2 13.57 -14.90 2.75
CA LYS A 2 12.57 -15.74 3.46
C LYS A 2 11.19 -15.10 3.32
N LYS A 3 10.17 -15.89 2.97
CA LYS A 3 8.79 -15.41 2.81
C LYS A 3 8.27 -14.95 4.19
N TRP A 4 7.86 -13.70 4.28
CA TRP A 4 7.36 -13.08 5.52
C TRP A 4 5.82 -13.00 5.57
N TRP A 5 5.13 -13.47 4.54
CA TRP A 5 3.68 -13.38 4.37
C TRP A 5 3.08 -14.72 3.92
N GLY A 6 1.75 -14.83 3.97
CA GLY A 6 0.99 -16.07 3.77
C GLY A 6 0.79 -16.82 5.08
N GLU A 7 0.74 -18.14 5.04
CA GLU A 7 0.60 -18.96 6.25
C GLU A 7 1.89 -18.99 7.07
N ILE A 8 1.80 -18.56 8.32
CA ILE A 8 2.90 -18.54 9.28
C ILE A 8 2.56 -19.46 10.45
N ASN A 9 3.42 -20.44 10.69
CA ASN A 9 3.27 -21.40 11.79
C ASN A 9 3.72 -20.82 13.13
N PHE A 10 2.96 -21.02 14.20
CA PHE A 10 3.33 -20.68 15.56
C PHE A 10 3.15 -21.88 16.50
N GLU A 11 4.19 -22.28 17.21
CA GLU A 11 4.04 -23.16 18.36
C GLU A 11 3.29 -22.46 19.49
N LEU A 12 2.73 -23.24 20.42
CA LEU A 12 2.05 -22.67 21.58
C LEU A 12 3.03 -21.82 22.40
N ASN A 13 2.64 -20.59 22.72
CA ASN A 13 3.45 -19.55 23.35
C ASN A 13 4.60 -18.98 22.49
N GLU A 14 4.78 -19.42 21.24
CA GLU A 14 5.75 -18.81 20.33
C GLU A 14 5.31 -17.40 19.94
N ALA A 15 6.28 -16.50 19.88
CA ALA A 15 6.12 -15.16 19.37
C ALA A 15 7.04 -14.94 18.16
N LYS A 16 6.56 -14.18 17.18
CA LYS A 16 7.34 -13.75 16.00
C LYS A 16 7.14 -12.28 15.74
N THR A 17 8.18 -11.63 15.21
CA THR A 17 8.21 -10.19 14.95
C THR A 17 8.52 -9.91 13.49
N TRP A 18 7.70 -9.06 12.88
CA TRP A 18 8.00 -8.36 11.64
C TRP A 18 8.67 -7.04 11.99
N ARG A 19 9.92 -6.86 11.53
CA ARG A 19 10.75 -5.70 11.88
C ARG A 19 11.31 -5.00 10.65
N ILE A 20 11.26 -3.66 10.67
CA ILE A 20 11.95 -2.78 9.72
C ILE A 20 12.62 -1.68 10.55
N GLY A 21 13.93 -1.75 10.74
CA GLY A 21 14.63 -0.91 11.70
C GLY A 21 13.97 -0.96 13.08
N GLN A 22 13.46 0.18 13.55
CA GLN A 22 12.77 0.32 14.84
C GLN A 22 11.27 -0.04 14.81
N ARG A 23 10.66 -0.16 13.62
CA ARG A 23 9.25 -0.55 13.50
C ARG A 23 9.12 -2.04 13.79
N LYS A 24 8.27 -2.42 14.75
CA LYS A 24 7.99 -3.83 15.06
C LYS A 24 6.51 -4.15 15.19
N MET A 25 6.09 -5.25 14.56
CA MET A 25 4.80 -5.90 14.80
C MET A 25 5.08 -7.29 15.33
N SER A 26 4.73 -7.55 16.59
CA SER A 26 4.99 -8.84 17.23
C SER A 26 3.67 -9.55 17.46
N VAL A 27 3.61 -10.84 17.11
CA VAL A 27 2.43 -11.68 17.30
C VAL A 27 2.80 -12.88 18.14
N GLN A 28 2.00 -13.22 19.14
CA GLN A 28 2.14 -14.41 19.95
C GLN A 28 0.89 -15.27 19.92
N ARG A 29 1.09 -16.59 19.79
CA ARG A 29 0.03 -17.59 19.93
C ARG A 29 -0.12 -18.03 21.39
N LYS A 30 -1.32 -17.92 21.96
CA LYS A 30 -1.73 -18.62 23.19
C LYS A 30 -2.80 -19.66 22.88
N ALA A 31 -3.21 -20.46 23.85
CA ALA A 31 -4.15 -21.56 23.62
C ALA A 31 -5.53 -21.07 23.11
N ALA A 32 -6.00 -19.94 23.64
CA ALA A 32 -7.33 -19.36 23.38
C ALA A 32 -7.28 -17.88 22.99
N GLU A 33 -6.11 -17.34 22.65
CA GLU A 33 -5.99 -15.96 22.18
C GLU A 33 -4.74 -15.74 21.32
N TRP A 34 -4.83 -14.72 20.47
CA TRP A 34 -3.70 -14.10 19.78
C TRP A 34 -3.39 -12.76 20.43
N LEU A 35 -2.11 -12.53 20.71
CA LEU A 35 -1.61 -11.27 21.25
C LEU A 35 -0.82 -10.55 20.17
N ILE A 36 -1.13 -9.28 19.93
CA ILE A 36 -0.48 -8.47 18.89
C ILE A 36 0.05 -7.17 19.52
N TRP A 37 1.36 -6.98 19.47
CA TRP A 37 2.03 -5.74 19.84
C TRP A 37 2.32 -4.92 18.59
N ASN A 38 2.05 -3.62 18.69
CA ASN A 38 2.24 -2.67 17.61
C ASN A 38 3.19 -1.54 18.05
N GLU A 39 4.50 -1.77 17.90
CA GLU A 39 5.54 -0.78 18.18
C GLU A 39 5.69 0.13 16.96
N LYS A 40 4.98 1.27 16.99
CA LYS A 40 4.97 2.27 15.92
C LYS A 40 6.25 3.10 15.94
N THR A 41 6.63 3.64 14.79
CA THR A 41 7.68 4.65 14.64
C THR A 41 7.09 5.89 13.98
N GLY A 42 7.55 7.08 14.37
CA GLY A 42 7.21 8.32 13.68
C GLY A 42 7.96 8.46 12.34
N GLU A 43 9.13 7.86 12.25
CA GLU A 43 9.98 7.89 11.06
C GLU A 43 9.78 6.64 10.20
N GLU A 44 9.91 6.83 8.89
CA GLU A 44 9.95 5.74 7.94
C GLU A 44 11.34 5.10 7.95
N SER A 45 11.38 3.77 8.07
CA SER A 45 12.63 3.03 7.91
C SER A 45 12.79 2.54 6.48
N PHE A 46 14.02 2.59 6.00
CA PHE A 46 14.42 2.15 4.66
C PHE A 46 15.14 0.81 4.66
N GLU A 47 15.27 0.17 5.81
CA GLU A 47 15.90 -1.14 5.99
C GLU A 47 15.07 -2.28 5.39
N ASP A 48 15.67 -3.46 5.30
CA ASP A 48 14.98 -4.66 4.88
C ASP A 48 14.02 -5.16 5.97
N LEU A 49 12.86 -5.65 5.53
CA LEU A 49 11.90 -6.33 6.40
C LEU A 49 12.43 -7.71 6.77
N VAL A 50 12.46 -7.99 8.07
CA VAL A 50 12.82 -9.30 8.63
C VAL A 50 11.64 -9.88 9.41
N LEU A 51 11.42 -11.18 9.25
CA LEU A 51 10.55 -11.98 10.11
C LEU A 51 11.43 -12.89 10.98
N GLU A 52 11.39 -12.67 12.29
CA GLU A 52 12.22 -13.37 13.27
C GLU A 52 11.39 -13.92 14.43
N ARG A 53 11.94 -14.91 15.15
CA ARG A 53 11.35 -15.36 16.42
C ARG A 53 11.62 -14.30 17.47
N THR A 54 10.60 -13.90 18.20
CA THR A 54 10.72 -12.92 19.27
C THR A 54 11.23 -13.60 20.52
N THR A 55 12.27 -13.06 21.16
CA THR A 55 12.58 -13.43 22.54
C THR A 55 11.78 -12.53 23.49
N PHE A 56 11.30 -13.03 24.62
CA PHE A 56 10.47 -12.21 25.53
C PHE A 56 11.20 -10.98 26.06
N THR A 57 12.53 -10.97 26.05
CA THR A 57 13.37 -9.80 26.31
C THR A 57 13.24 -8.70 25.27
N ASP A 58 12.77 -9.00 24.05
CA ASP A 58 12.61 -8.04 22.96
C ASP A 58 11.27 -7.29 23.02
N LEU A 59 10.31 -7.75 23.83
CA LEU A 59 9.00 -7.12 23.98
C LEU A 59 9.11 -5.95 24.95
N ILE A 60 8.80 -4.74 24.47
CA ILE A 60 8.72 -3.55 25.31
C ILE A 60 7.55 -3.72 26.30
N ILE A 61 7.86 -3.74 27.59
CA ILE A 61 6.90 -3.98 28.68
C ILE A 61 5.82 -2.88 28.73
N ASP A 62 6.13 -1.68 28.26
CA ASP A 62 5.23 -0.52 28.32
C ASP A 62 4.16 -0.50 27.22
N ILE A 63 4.24 -1.38 26.21
CA ILE A 63 3.24 -1.49 25.16
C ILE A 63 2.37 -2.71 25.43
N LEU A 64 1.11 -2.47 25.79
CA LEU A 64 0.15 -3.55 26.00
C LEU A 64 -0.27 -4.18 24.65
N PRO A 65 -0.37 -5.51 24.58
CA PRO A 65 -0.87 -6.16 23.38
C PRO A 65 -2.37 -5.93 23.21
N GLN A 66 -2.80 -5.85 21.95
CA GLN A 66 -4.18 -6.13 21.60
C GLN A 66 -4.42 -7.64 21.71
N ARG A 67 -5.55 -8.02 22.32
CA ARG A 67 -5.91 -9.40 22.61
C ARG A 67 -7.11 -9.82 21.77
N TYR A 68 -6.98 -10.92 21.06
CA TYR A 68 -8.03 -11.48 20.20
C TYR A 68 -8.37 -12.89 20.68
N LEU A 69 -9.49 -13.04 21.37
CA LEU A 69 -9.91 -14.29 22.00
C LEU A 69 -10.64 -15.19 21.01
N VAL A 70 -10.31 -16.48 21.04
CA VAL A 70 -10.94 -17.53 20.23
C VAL A 70 -11.10 -18.80 21.08
N LYS A 71 -12.01 -19.70 20.70
CA LYS A 71 -12.20 -20.97 21.44
C LYS A 71 -10.91 -21.79 21.53
N SER A 72 -10.16 -21.85 20.44
CA SER A 72 -8.84 -22.48 20.37
C SER A 72 -8.07 -21.90 19.19
N THR A 73 -6.81 -21.51 19.40
CA THR A 73 -5.97 -21.00 18.31
C THR A 73 -5.46 -22.14 17.44
N GLN A 74 -5.41 -21.91 16.13
CA GLN A 74 -4.75 -22.80 15.18
C GLN A 74 -3.25 -22.52 15.11
N LYS A 75 -2.48 -23.49 14.60
CA LYS A 75 -1.03 -23.33 14.43
C LYS A 75 -0.69 -22.29 13.38
N ASN A 76 -1.55 -22.12 12.39
CA ASN A 76 -1.29 -21.25 11.26
C ASN A 76 -2.02 -19.93 11.51
N LEU A 77 -1.31 -18.83 11.29
CA LEU A 77 -1.86 -17.49 11.18
C LEU A 77 -1.53 -16.97 9.80
N ILE A 78 -2.52 -16.38 9.11
CA ILE A 78 -2.30 -15.82 7.79
C ILE A 78 -1.84 -14.37 7.97
N ALA A 79 -0.63 -14.07 7.50
CA ALA A 79 -0.08 -12.71 7.43
C ALA A 79 -0.25 -12.20 5.99
N LYS A 80 -1.21 -11.31 5.75
CA LYS A 80 -1.59 -10.85 4.42
C LYS A 80 -1.14 -9.40 4.18
N PRO A 81 -0.28 -9.13 3.18
CA PRO A 81 0.04 -7.78 2.76
C PRO A 81 -1.17 -7.14 2.08
N LEU A 82 -1.46 -5.90 2.43
CA LEU A 82 -2.54 -5.08 1.87
C LEU A 82 -1.99 -3.71 1.45
N LEU A 83 -2.70 -3.03 0.56
CA LEU A 83 -2.46 -1.60 0.29
C LEU A 83 -3.02 -0.73 1.41
N ALA A 84 -2.79 0.58 1.34
CA ALA A 84 -3.39 1.54 2.27
C ALA A 84 -4.93 1.54 2.16
N ASP A 85 -5.58 1.80 3.29
CA ASP A 85 -7.03 1.97 3.43
C ASP A 85 -7.52 3.36 3.00
N ARG A 86 -6.63 4.26 2.61
CA ARG A 86 -6.94 5.57 2.02
C ARG A 86 -6.02 5.86 0.85
N SER A 87 -6.45 6.77 -0.03
CA SER A 87 -5.62 7.29 -1.12
C SER A 87 -4.31 7.89 -0.58
N ILE A 88 -3.24 7.80 -1.36
CA ILE A 88 -1.92 8.36 -1.01
C ILE A 88 -1.59 9.50 -1.96
N ILE A 89 -1.33 10.69 -1.43
CA ILE A 89 -0.80 11.80 -2.22
C ILE A 89 0.64 11.49 -2.62
N VAL A 90 0.86 11.48 -3.92
CA VAL A 90 2.16 11.45 -4.58
C VAL A 90 2.56 12.88 -4.91
N ARG A 91 3.77 13.24 -4.46
CA ARG A 91 4.36 14.56 -4.72
C ARG A 91 5.66 14.36 -5.50
N PRO A 92 5.67 14.65 -6.81
CA PRO A 92 6.90 14.87 -7.54
C PRO A 92 7.80 15.88 -6.82
N HIS A 93 9.12 15.77 -7.00
CA HIS A 93 10.08 16.71 -6.41
C HIS A 93 9.84 18.16 -6.86
N SER A 94 9.41 18.32 -8.11
CA SER A 94 8.93 19.57 -8.70
C SER A 94 7.72 19.27 -9.58
N ALA A 95 6.88 20.28 -9.85
CA ALA A 95 5.75 20.14 -10.74
C ALA A 95 6.15 19.52 -12.09
N LEU A 96 5.34 18.59 -12.58
CA LEU A 96 5.53 17.96 -13.88
C LEU A 96 4.78 18.78 -14.91
N ASN A 97 5.49 19.25 -15.94
CA ASN A 97 4.90 19.96 -17.08
C ASN A 97 4.87 19.00 -18.28
N ILE A 98 3.69 18.49 -18.61
CA ILE A 98 3.52 17.50 -19.68
C ILE A 98 3.03 18.25 -20.92
N LEU A 99 3.86 18.25 -21.97
CA LEU A 99 3.56 18.97 -23.19
C LEU A 99 2.38 18.35 -23.96
N PRO A 100 1.70 19.11 -24.82
CA PRO A 100 0.65 18.59 -25.70
C PRO A 100 1.11 17.37 -26.51
N GLY A 101 0.29 16.31 -26.54
CA GLY A 101 0.55 15.07 -27.26
C GLY A 101 1.48 14.06 -26.56
N GLU A 102 2.08 14.43 -25.43
CA GLU A 102 3.05 13.58 -24.74
C GLU A 102 2.40 12.49 -23.88
N LYS A 103 3.13 11.37 -23.76
CA LYS A 103 2.77 10.23 -22.91
C LYS A 103 3.92 9.87 -21.98
N ILE A 104 3.67 9.99 -20.68
CA ILE A 104 4.67 9.81 -19.63
C ILE A 104 4.29 8.61 -18.76
N GLU A 105 5.30 7.84 -18.36
CA GLU A 105 5.15 6.77 -17.37
C GLU A 105 5.90 7.16 -16.09
N LEU A 106 5.21 7.07 -14.96
CA LEU A 106 5.78 7.29 -13.63
C LEU A 106 5.67 6.03 -12.79
N TYR A 107 6.65 5.84 -11.93
CA TYR A 107 6.70 4.77 -10.96
C TYR A 107 6.66 5.35 -9.56
N VAL A 108 5.76 4.83 -8.73
CA VAL A 108 5.54 5.28 -7.36
C VAL A 108 5.65 4.08 -6.43
N SER A 109 6.44 4.21 -5.37
CA SER A 109 6.53 3.18 -4.33
C SER A 109 5.73 3.59 -3.08
N SER A 110 4.72 2.83 -2.69
CA SER A 110 3.87 3.07 -1.51
C SER A 110 4.10 2.02 -0.41
N PRO A 111 3.99 2.39 0.88
CA PRO A 111 4.11 1.43 1.99
C PRO A 111 2.94 0.41 1.97
N LEU A 112 3.20 -0.79 2.48
CA LEU A 112 2.19 -1.82 2.68
C LEU A 112 1.63 -1.82 4.12
N TRP A 113 0.45 -2.41 4.23
CA TRP A 113 -0.20 -2.81 5.48
C TRP A 113 -0.05 -4.32 5.63
N LEU A 114 -0.10 -4.78 6.87
CA LEU A 114 -0.08 -6.18 7.23
C LEU A 114 -1.32 -6.49 8.06
N ALA A 115 -2.18 -7.32 7.48
CA ALA A 115 -3.33 -7.86 8.19
C ALA A 115 -3.06 -9.28 8.63
N PHE A 116 -3.48 -9.61 9.86
CA PHE A 116 -3.42 -10.97 10.38
C PHE A 116 -4.82 -11.58 10.39
N TYR A 117 -4.94 -12.86 10.00
CA TYR A 117 -6.19 -13.60 10.03
C TYR A 117 -5.99 -14.94 10.76
N ALA A 118 -6.86 -15.22 11.72
CA ALA A 118 -6.85 -16.47 12.47
C ALA A 118 -7.55 -17.62 11.73
N HIS A 119 -8.46 -17.33 10.79
CA HIS A 119 -9.22 -18.32 10.02
C HIS A 119 -9.76 -17.74 8.70
N GLU A 120 -9.60 -18.46 7.59
CA GLU A 120 -10.28 -18.26 6.27
C GLU A 120 -10.37 -16.82 5.73
N GLU A 121 -9.49 -15.92 6.16
CA GLU A 121 -9.45 -14.51 5.74
C GLU A 121 -10.78 -13.73 5.90
N THR A 122 -11.71 -14.20 6.74
CA THR A 122 -13.07 -13.63 6.85
C THR A 122 -13.11 -12.34 7.68
N LEU A 123 -12.37 -12.32 8.79
CA LEU A 123 -12.21 -11.16 9.67
C LEU A 123 -10.74 -11.01 10.02
N SER A 124 -10.17 -9.86 9.70
CA SER A 124 -8.83 -9.53 10.13
C SER A 124 -8.82 -9.29 11.64
N ILE A 125 -7.87 -9.91 12.34
CA ILE A 125 -7.60 -9.62 13.74
C ILE A 125 -6.62 -8.46 13.89
N SER A 126 -6.07 -7.91 12.80
CA SER A 126 -5.39 -6.62 12.81
C SER A 126 -5.25 -6.09 11.40
N ASP A 127 -4.98 -4.79 11.27
CA ASP A 127 -4.61 -4.14 10.01
C ASP A 127 -3.60 -3.03 10.32
N LEU A 128 -2.32 -3.35 10.17
CA LEU A 128 -1.24 -2.52 10.70
C LEU A 128 -0.30 -2.04 9.58
N PRO A 129 -0.03 -0.73 9.45
CA PRO A 129 0.92 -0.23 8.47
C PRO A 129 2.36 -0.57 8.85
N PHE A 130 3.20 -0.89 7.86
CA PHE A 130 4.66 -0.90 8.06
C PHE A 130 5.20 0.51 8.35
N TRP A 131 4.56 1.54 7.80
CA TRP A 131 4.75 2.93 8.21
C TRP A 131 3.46 3.69 7.91
N LEU A 132 2.91 4.40 8.91
CA LEU A 132 1.68 5.17 8.76
C LEU A 132 2.05 6.58 8.27
N PRO A 133 1.72 6.97 7.03
CA PRO A 133 1.92 8.34 6.61
C PRO A 133 0.98 9.29 7.37
N SER A 134 1.34 10.56 7.44
CA SER A 134 0.50 11.58 8.08
C SER A 134 -0.82 11.77 7.33
N ASP A 135 -1.89 12.05 8.07
CA ASP A 135 -3.17 12.45 7.49
C ASP A 135 -3.05 13.76 6.70
N SER A 136 -3.84 13.88 5.63
CA SER A 136 -3.88 15.05 4.76
C SER A 136 -5.25 15.17 4.08
N TRP A 137 -5.46 16.29 3.41
CA TRP A 137 -6.69 16.58 2.69
C TRP A 137 -6.36 16.86 1.23
N PHE A 138 -6.94 16.09 0.31
CA PHE A 138 -6.78 16.29 -1.13
C PHE A 138 -8.04 16.89 -1.71
N GLY A 139 -7.95 18.12 -2.22
CA GLY A 139 -9.09 18.82 -2.80
C GLY A 139 -8.79 20.29 -3.04
N PRO A 140 -9.66 21.00 -3.78
CA PRO A 140 -9.49 22.42 -4.07
C PRO A 140 -9.55 23.31 -2.82
N ASN A 141 -10.18 22.86 -1.74
CA ASN A 141 -10.24 23.58 -0.46
C ASN A 141 -10.54 22.62 0.70
N THR A 142 -10.62 23.14 1.92
CA THR A 142 -10.86 22.35 3.15
C THR A 142 -12.29 21.83 3.31
N MET A 143 -13.24 22.27 2.48
CA MET A 143 -14.64 21.83 2.51
C MET A 143 -14.96 20.81 1.42
N VAL A 144 -14.16 20.75 0.36
CA VAL A 144 -14.35 19.89 -0.81
C VAL A 144 -13.06 19.13 -1.05
N GLY A 145 -13.09 17.82 -0.86
CA GLY A 145 -11.94 16.94 -1.00
C GLY A 145 -12.13 15.61 -0.30
N GLU A 146 -11.03 14.88 -0.14
CA GLU A 146 -10.96 13.57 0.50
C GLU A 146 -9.83 13.53 1.54
N LEU A 147 -10.12 12.90 2.69
CA LEU A 147 -9.12 12.55 3.68
C LEU A 147 -8.22 11.45 3.11
N CYS A 148 -6.94 11.74 3.03
CA CYS A 148 -5.94 10.87 2.41
C CYS A 148 -4.66 10.85 3.25
N TYR A 149 -3.71 10.03 2.83
CA TYR A 149 -2.37 10.03 3.39
C TYR A 149 -1.45 10.93 2.59
N SER A 150 -0.65 11.75 3.28
CA SER A 150 0.40 12.53 2.67
C SER A 150 1.74 11.87 2.87
N LYS A 151 2.40 11.58 1.75
CA LYS A 151 3.81 11.20 1.73
C LYS A 151 4.54 12.02 0.65
N TYR A 152 5.78 12.41 0.92
CA TYR A 152 6.74 12.61 -0.18
C TYR A 152 7.10 11.23 -0.73
N THR A 153 6.26 10.73 -1.63
CA THR A 153 6.61 9.55 -2.43
C THR A 153 7.40 10.03 -3.62
N ASP A 154 8.64 9.55 -3.73
CA ASP A 154 9.46 9.77 -4.91
C ASP A 154 8.79 9.13 -6.13
N ALA A 155 8.08 9.93 -6.92
CA ALA A 155 7.71 9.56 -8.28
C ALA A 155 8.99 9.55 -9.13
N LYS A 156 9.31 8.43 -9.77
CA LYS A 156 10.46 8.30 -10.66
C LYS A 156 10.00 8.02 -12.09
N LEU A 157 10.67 8.61 -13.07
CA LEU A 157 10.44 8.37 -14.50
C LEU A 157 11.00 7.03 -14.98
N THR A 158 11.94 6.45 -14.23
CA THR A 158 12.60 5.20 -14.60
C THR A 158 12.45 4.22 -13.45
N LEU A 159 12.00 3.00 -13.76
CA LEU A 159 11.82 1.94 -12.77
C LEU A 159 13.12 1.61 -12.02
N ASP A 160 14.27 1.67 -12.69
CA ASP A 160 15.57 1.37 -12.06
C ASP A 160 15.96 2.40 -10.98
N ASN A 161 15.36 3.59 -11.00
CA ASN A 161 15.56 4.60 -9.96
C ASN A 161 14.65 4.40 -8.74
N ILE A 162 13.75 3.41 -8.78
CA ILE A 162 12.95 3.00 -7.62
C ILE A 162 13.71 1.95 -6.84
N GLN A 163 14.07 2.30 -5.60
CA GLN A 163 14.61 1.32 -4.68
C GLN A 163 13.54 0.32 -4.26
N LYS A 164 13.72 -0.92 -4.72
CA LYS A 164 12.88 -2.07 -4.42
C LYS A 164 12.96 -2.43 -2.94
N ARG A 165 11.81 -2.59 -2.30
CA ARG A 165 11.69 -2.95 -0.88
C ARG A 165 10.52 -3.89 -0.69
N SER A 166 10.73 -4.95 0.09
CA SER A 166 9.74 -6.02 0.26
C SER A 166 8.47 -5.58 0.99
N HIS A 167 8.52 -4.52 1.80
CA HIS A 167 7.37 -3.96 2.52
C HIS A 167 6.66 -2.83 1.75
N ARG A 168 6.90 -2.71 0.44
CA ARG A 168 6.34 -1.66 -0.42
C ARG A 168 5.86 -2.22 -1.75
N ALA A 169 4.81 -1.62 -2.30
CA ALA A 169 4.36 -1.92 -3.65
C ALA A 169 4.74 -0.80 -4.63
N ILE A 170 5.01 -1.18 -5.87
CA ILE A 170 5.23 -0.25 -6.98
C ILE A 170 3.94 -0.13 -7.79
N THR A 171 3.50 1.11 -7.99
CA THR A 171 2.40 1.46 -8.89
C THR A 171 2.95 2.19 -10.10
N THR A 172 2.53 1.75 -11.29
CA THR A 172 2.80 2.46 -12.54
C THR A 172 1.64 3.41 -12.83
N ILE A 173 1.96 4.68 -13.07
CA ILE A 173 1.03 5.75 -13.43
C ILE A 173 1.37 6.19 -14.85
N ASN A 174 0.48 5.92 -15.80
CA ASN A 174 0.59 6.45 -17.16
C ASN A 174 -0.16 7.76 -17.24
N ILE A 175 0.44 8.74 -17.90
CA ILE A 175 -0.16 10.05 -18.11
C ILE A 175 -0.14 10.35 -19.60
N SER A 176 -1.30 10.65 -20.18
CA SER A 176 -1.47 11.05 -21.58
C SER A 176 -2.02 12.48 -21.60
N ASN A 177 -1.30 13.41 -22.21
CA ASN A 177 -1.84 14.75 -22.48
C ASN A 177 -2.29 14.83 -23.93
N GLU A 178 -3.59 14.66 -24.15
CA GLU A 178 -4.22 14.74 -25.48
C GLU A 178 -4.78 16.14 -25.78
N HIS A 179 -4.70 17.05 -24.80
CA HIS A 179 -5.06 18.46 -24.94
C HIS A 179 -3.98 19.23 -25.71
N ASP A 180 -4.35 20.41 -26.20
CA ASP A 180 -3.45 21.38 -26.84
C ASP A 180 -2.72 22.32 -25.85
N GLU A 181 -2.98 22.18 -24.53
CA GLU A 181 -2.34 22.95 -23.46
C GLU A 181 -1.37 22.09 -22.64
N VAL A 182 -0.44 22.75 -21.94
CA VAL A 182 0.47 22.06 -21.02
C VAL A 182 -0.31 21.57 -19.79
N LEU A 183 -0.24 20.27 -19.52
CA LEU A 183 -0.78 19.70 -18.30
C LEU A 183 0.24 19.84 -17.16
N ILE A 184 -0.10 20.63 -16.15
CA ILE A 184 0.72 20.85 -14.95
C ILE A 184 0.21 19.94 -13.84
N ILE A 185 1.11 19.14 -13.26
CA ILE A 185 0.80 18.23 -12.15
C ILE A 185 1.73 18.53 -10.98
N GLU A 186 1.19 19.11 -9.90
CA GLU A 186 1.95 19.31 -8.67
C GLU A 186 1.82 18.11 -7.74
N ARG A 187 0.63 17.50 -7.71
CA ARG A 187 0.33 16.36 -6.84
C ARG A 187 -0.61 15.39 -7.54
N ILE A 188 -0.43 14.09 -7.29
CA ILE A 188 -1.31 13.03 -7.78
C ILE A 188 -1.89 12.30 -6.57
N SER A 189 -3.20 12.18 -6.45
CA SER A 189 -3.81 11.28 -5.46
C SER A 189 -3.85 9.87 -6.04
N LEU A 190 -3.11 8.94 -5.42
CA LEU A 190 -3.06 7.55 -5.83
C LEU A 190 -4.20 6.77 -5.13
N PRO A 191 -5.15 6.16 -5.86
CA PRO A 191 -6.35 5.55 -5.30
C PRO A 191 -6.08 4.14 -4.76
N THR A 192 -5.13 4.01 -3.82
CA THR A 192 -4.66 2.75 -3.25
C THR A 192 -5.75 1.78 -2.74
N PRO A 193 -6.89 2.23 -2.16
CA PRO A 193 -7.95 1.31 -1.76
C PRO A 193 -8.58 0.52 -2.91
N PHE A 194 -8.51 1.04 -4.14
CA PHE A 194 -9.14 0.48 -5.33
C PHE A 194 -8.19 -0.38 -6.18
N LEU A 195 -6.92 -0.52 -5.78
CA LEU A 195 -5.92 -1.28 -6.53
C LEU A 195 -5.76 -2.69 -5.94
N ASN A 196 -5.64 -3.69 -6.80
CA ASN A 196 -5.20 -5.02 -6.38
C ASN A 196 -3.69 -5.02 -6.11
N LEU A 197 -3.23 -5.94 -5.26
CA LEU A 197 -1.83 -6.16 -4.94
C LEU A 197 -1.35 -7.50 -5.52
N TYR A 198 -0.26 -7.44 -6.26
CA TYR A 198 0.41 -8.57 -6.88
C TYR A 198 1.84 -8.71 -6.37
N VAL A 199 2.43 -9.87 -6.59
CA VAL A 199 3.85 -10.14 -6.35
C VAL A 199 4.44 -10.83 -7.57
N ASP A 200 5.66 -10.47 -7.93
CA ASP A 200 6.42 -11.15 -8.97
C ASP A 200 7.34 -12.26 -8.43
N ALA A 201 8.00 -12.99 -9.33
CA ALA A 201 8.96 -14.03 -8.98
C ALA A 201 10.16 -13.54 -8.15
N THR A 202 10.45 -12.24 -8.14
CA THR A 202 11.53 -11.63 -7.34
C THR A 202 11.08 -11.20 -5.93
N HIS A 203 9.81 -11.47 -5.59
CA HIS A 203 9.15 -11.01 -4.36
C HIS A 203 8.97 -9.49 -4.27
N GLN A 204 9.02 -8.77 -5.40
CA GLN A 204 8.61 -7.37 -5.46
C GLN A 204 7.10 -7.28 -5.60
N PHE A 205 6.48 -6.40 -4.82
CA PHE A 205 5.06 -6.14 -4.90
C PHE A 205 4.74 -5.07 -5.95
N TRP A 206 3.62 -5.29 -6.63
CA TRP A 206 3.10 -4.45 -7.70
C TRP A 206 1.61 -4.21 -7.48
N THR A 207 1.08 -3.13 -8.03
CA THR A 207 -0.36 -2.85 -8.00
C THR A 207 -0.96 -2.85 -9.40
N ASP A 208 -2.28 -2.72 -9.50
CA ASP A 208 -2.91 -2.34 -10.76
C ASP A 208 -2.31 -1.03 -11.30
N LYS A 209 -2.31 -0.87 -12.63
CA LYS A 209 -1.85 0.36 -13.26
C LYS A 209 -2.91 1.43 -13.14
N VAL A 210 -2.41 2.66 -13.05
CA VAL A 210 -3.20 3.87 -13.03
C VAL A 210 -2.97 4.61 -14.33
N ASN A 211 -4.03 5.04 -14.99
CA ASN A 211 -3.97 5.88 -16.18
C ASN A 211 -4.64 7.22 -15.91
N LEU A 212 -4.00 8.29 -16.36
CA LEU A 212 -4.51 9.65 -16.34
C LEU A 212 -4.49 10.18 -17.77
N ILE A 213 -5.64 10.66 -18.26
CA ILE A 213 -5.77 11.17 -19.62
C ILE A 213 -6.41 12.56 -19.57
N HIS A 214 -5.68 13.58 -20.01
CA HIS A 214 -6.21 14.92 -20.25
C HIS A 214 -6.71 15.00 -21.68
N HIS A 215 -8.03 14.90 -21.85
CA HIS A 215 -8.69 14.82 -23.16
C HIS A 215 -8.75 16.19 -23.82
N LEU A 216 -8.76 16.20 -25.16
CA LEU A 216 -8.86 17.43 -25.96
C LEU A 216 -10.09 18.29 -25.62
N ASP A 217 -11.25 17.65 -25.43
CA ASP A 217 -12.53 18.33 -25.17
C ASP A 217 -12.89 18.40 -23.67
N GLY A 218 -11.94 18.08 -22.78
CA GLY A 218 -12.20 17.90 -21.36
C GLY A 218 -11.45 18.88 -20.47
N ASP A 219 -12.17 19.75 -19.76
CA ASP A 219 -11.60 20.67 -18.77
C ASP A 219 -10.84 19.99 -17.61
N ARG A 220 -10.97 18.67 -17.46
CA ARG A 220 -10.33 17.90 -16.39
C ARG A 220 -9.80 16.56 -16.89
N PRO A 221 -8.63 16.13 -16.40
CA PRO A 221 -8.15 14.79 -16.67
C PRO A 221 -9.12 13.72 -16.15
N SER A 222 -9.31 12.69 -16.97
CA SER A 222 -9.99 11.45 -16.60
C SER A 222 -9.01 10.44 -16.05
N PHE A 223 -9.53 9.40 -15.39
CA PHE A 223 -8.72 8.37 -14.79
C PHE A 223 -9.33 6.99 -14.98
N ASP A 224 -8.48 5.99 -15.19
CA ASP A 224 -8.88 4.59 -15.17
C ASP A 224 -7.84 3.68 -14.50
N ILE A 225 -8.31 2.60 -13.90
CA ILE A 225 -7.47 1.55 -13.34
C ILE A 225 -7.43 0.39 -14.33
N LYS A 226 -6.22 -0.04 -14.68
CA LYS A 226 -6.00 -1.21 -15.52
C LYS A 226 -5.43 -2.35 -14.73
N ASN A 227 -6.04 -3.52 -14.91
CA ASN A 227 -5.58 -4.73 -14.25
C ASN A 227 -4.17 -5.10 -14.73
N LEU A 228 -3.20 -5.16 -13.82
CA LEU A 228 -1.80 -5.35 -14.20
C LEU A 228 -1.55 -6.68 -14.91
N ILE A 229 -2.23 -7.76 -14.51
CA ILE A 229 -2.06 -9.09 -15.13
C ILE A 229 -2.50 -9.05 -16.61
N LYS A 230 -3.55 -8.29 -16.93
CA LYS A 230 -4.06 -8.19 -18.31
C LYS A 230 -3.18 -7.35 -19.23
N GLU A 231 -2.43 -6.41 -18.68
CA GLU A 231 -1.62 -5.45 -19.46
C GLU A 231 -0.11 -5.71 -19.44
N SER A 232 0.35 -6.62 -18.59
CA SER A 232 1.77 -6.89 -18.44
C SER A 232 2.20 -8.04 -19.35
N ALA A 233 3.30 -7.85 -20.08
CA ALA A 233 4.02 -8.96 -20.71
C ALA A 233 4.73 -9.87 -19.68
N LYS A 234 4.75 -9.48 -18.39
CA LYS A 234 5.29 -10.31 -17.30
C LYS A 234 4.29 -11.42 -16.97
N THR A 235 4.63 -12.65 -17.33
CA THR A 235 3.83 -13.86 -17.08
C THR A 235 3.83 -14.32 -15.62
N ASP A 236 4.66 -13.72 -14.76
CA ASP A 236 4.99 -14.29 -13.44
C ASP A 236 4.41 -13.48 -12.27
N LEU A 237 3.25 -12.84 -12.47
CA LEU A 237 2.55 -12.09 -11.43
C LEU A 237 1.49 -12.96 -10.74
N THR A 238 1.52 -13.01 -9.41
CA THR A 238 0.51 -13.68 -8.58
C THR A 238 -0.25 -12.66 -7.77
N LEU A 239 -1.59 -12.75 -7.76
CA LEU A 239 -2.43 -11.94 -6.89
C LEU A 239 -2.17 -12.29 -5.41
N VAL A 240 -1.90 -11.29 -4.59
CA VAL A 240 -1.67 -11.43 -3.13
C VAL A 240 -2.89 -10.98 -2.35
N SER A 241 -3.45 -9.83 -2.70
CA SER A 241 -4.67 -9.32 -2.08
C SER A 241 -5.49 -8.53 -3.10
N ALA A 242 -6.81 -8.67 -2.98
CA ALA A 242 -7.73 -7.85 -3.76
C ALA A 242 -7.74 -6.41 -3.24
N ALA A 243 -8.23 -5.49 -4.07
CA ALA A 243 -8.56 -4.13 -3.66
C ALA A 243 -9.44 -4.14 -2.39
N ARG A 244 -9.22 -3.16 -1.51
CA ARG A 244 -10.00 -2.99 -0.28
C ARG A 244 -11.43 -2.55 -0.59
N GLU A 245 -11.57 -1.73 -1.63
CA GLU A 245 -12.83 -1.21 -2.11
C GLU A 245 -13.06 -1.62 -3.56
N VAL A 246 -14.31 -1.87 -3.90
CA VAL A 246 -14.72 -2.10 -5.29
C VAL A 246 -14.90 -0.72 -5.93
N ALA A 247 -14.18 -0.48 -7.03
CA ALA A 247 -14.37 0.71 -7.84
C ALA A 247 -15.74 0.64 -8.55
N ASP A 248 -16.82 1.01 -7.87
CA ASP A 248 -18.06 1.36 -8.58
C ASP A 248 -17.86 2.73 -9.24
N ALA A 249 -18.42 2.93 -10.44
CA ALA A 249 -18.15 4.11 -11.25
C ALA A 249 -18.52 5.44 -10.54
N ASN A 250 -19.46 5.43 -9.59
CA ASN A 250 -19.89 6.64 -8.89
C ASN A 250 -19.03 6.93 -7.65
N THR A 251 -18.61 5.90 -6.92
CA THR A 251 -17.70 5.98 -5.76
C THR A 251 -16.30 6.35 -6.22
N PHE A 252 -15.85 5.73 -7.32
CA PHE A 252 -14.59 6.05 -8.00
C PHE A 252 -14.59 7.49 -8.53
N MET A 253 -15.64 7.93 -9.24
CA MET A 253 -15.69 9.31 -9.72
C MET A 253 -15.84 10.36 -8.60
N ARG A 254 -16.36 9.98 -7.43
CA ARG A 254 -16.52 10.89 -6.28
C ARG A 254 -15.24 11.05 -5.48
N SER A 255 -14.44 10.01 -5.29
CA SER A 255 -13.09 10.10 -4.72
C SER A 255 -12.11 10.85 -5.63
N ILE A 256 -12.41 10.92 -6.92
CA ILE A 256 -11.54 11.47 -7.98
C ILE A 256 -11.82 12.94 -8.33
N LYS A 257 -12.79 13.61 -7.70
CA LYS A 257 -13.25 14.97 -8.11
C LYS A 257 -12.16 16.05 -8.17
N SER A 258 -11.01 15.81 -7.58
CA SER A 258 -9.71 16.24 -8.13
C SER A 258 -8.71 15.16 -7.76
N LEU A 259 -7.97 14.59 -8.70
CA LEU A 259 -6.79 13.73 -8.41
C LEU A 259 -5.48 14.41 -8.76
N VAL A 260 -5.54 15.49 -9.53
CA VAL A 260 -4.42 16.39 -9.79
C VAL A 260 -4.84 17.76 -9.29
N ALA A 261 -3.93 18.39 -8.56
CA ALA A 261 -4.00 19.76 -8.10
C ALA A 261 -2.64 20.42 -8.34
#